data_AF-A0A8C7SNZ0-F1
#
_entry.id   AF-A0A8C7SNZ0-F1
#
_cell.length_a   1.000
_cell.length_b   1.000
_cell.length_c   1.000
_cell.angle_alpha   90.00
_cell.angle_beta   90.00
_cell.angle_gamma   90.00
#
_symmetry.space_group_name_H-M   'P 1'
#
loop_
_entity.id
_entity.type
_entity.pdbx_description
1 polymer ?
#
loop_
_entity_poly.entity_id
_entity_poly.type
_entity_poly.pdbx_seq_one_letter_code
_entity_poly.pdbx_strand_id
1 'polypeptide(L)'
;MQSGQNVMECHSEGALGKSDKTATLRYIPTLKTGDTGPTVDNKHVGDTLVINESNLRAPSPRGANGDDDSEAESYRDGRTEVVDMDMKGRAFAWCRDFLSGSWKSIPEADFQISIVSGGLSNLLFMCSLPDHAHTIGDEPRRVLLRVYGAILQSLSRMVSDSSRVCEQGVDSLVLESVMFAILAERALGPRLYGIFPEGRLEQYLPSNRLRTEQLFVPELSAEIASKMARFHRMVMPFNKEPKWLFGTIGRYMDQVINLKFAREAHVKKYNKLIKYDLPAELESLRVLLSATPSPVVFCHNDVQEGNILMLEDRDHTSTGKLMLIDFEYSSYNYRGFDFGNHFCEWCYDYTYSQWPFYKCTPDNYPSREQQLHFIRNYLVETGGYSESTMHEDQARIEQDLLVEANRFAMASHFLWGLWSIIQARISKIEFGYMDYAQSRFDAYFKQKKLFS
;
A
#
# COMPACT_ATOMS: atom_id res chain seq x y z
N MET A 1 -9.47 -60.73 -19.06
CA MET A 1 -8.13 -60.73 -19.69
C MET A 1 -7.32 -59.69 -18.93
N GLN A 2 -6.59 -60.10 -17.87
CA GLN A 2 -5.13 -60.37 -17.89
C GLN A 2 -4.35 -59.20 -18.51
N SER A 3 -3.29 -58.62 -17.95
CA SER A 3 -2.44 -58.84 -16.76
C SER A 3 -1.35 -57.74 -16.88
N GLY A 4 -0.86 -57.13 -15.81
CA GLY A 4 0.40 -57.59 -15.23
C GLY A 4 1.12 -56.45 -14.48
N GLN A 5 1.59 -56.79 -13.29
CA GLN A 5 2.46 -56.02 -12.40
C GLN A 5 3.87 -55.89 -12.98
N ASN A 6 4.63 -54.89 -12.53
CA ASN A 6 6.00 -55.14 -12.06
C ASN A 6 6.46 -54.08 -11.07
N VAL A 7 6.84 -54.58 -9.89
CA VAL A 7 7.57 -53.96 -8.79
C VAL A 7 9.05 -54.28 -9.00
N MET A 8 9.96 -53.37 -8.68
CA MET A 8 11.34 -53.73 -8.38
C MET A 8 11.87 -52.87 -7.22
N GLU A 9 12.05 -53.54 -6.08
CA GLU A 9 12.84 -53.15 -4.91
C GLU A 9 14.20 -53.86 -4.98
N CYS A 10 15.25 -53.21 -4.47
CA CYS A 10 16.48 -53.73 -3.81
C CYS A 10 17.57 -52.64 -3.89
N HIS A 11 18.44 -52.36 -2.92
CA HIS A 11 18.82 -53.00 -1.66
C HIS A 11 19.51 -51.94 -0.76
N SER A 12 19.50 -52.22 0.55
CA SER A 12 20.12 -51.49 1.64
C SER A 12 21.46 -52.13 2.09
N GLU A 13 22.44 -51.29 2.44
CA GLU A 13 23.53 -51.49 3.41
C GLU A 13 23.88 -50.07 3.92
N GLY A 14 24.05 -49.69 5.19
CA GLY A 14 24.28 -50.41 6.44
C GLY A 14 25.61 -49.93 7.04
N ALA A 15 25.61 -48.95 7.96
CA ALA A 15 26.62 -48.85 9.05
C ALA A 15 26.33 -47.70 10.04
N LEU A 16 26.21 -48.07 11.31
CA LEU A 16 26.15 -47.22 12.49
C LEU A 16 27.52 -46.59 12.84
N GLY A 17 27.49 -45.41 13.46
CA GLY A 17 28.59 -44.87 14.25
C GLY A 17 28.09 -43.89 15.31
N LYS A 18 27.79 -44.41 16.52
CA LYS A 18 27.59 -43.60 17.74
C LYS A 18 28.96 -43.30 18.37
N SER A 19 29.15 -42.07 18.84
CA SER A 19 30.02 -41.82 20.00
C SER A 19 29.55 -40.59 20.79
N ASP A 20 29.00 -40.86 21.98
CA ASP A 20 29.00 -39.95 23.12
C ASP A 20 30.44 -39.59 23.50
N LYS A 21 30.67 -38.36 24.01
CA LYS A 21 31.44 -38.10 25.24
C LYS A 21 31.46 -36.61 25.63
N THR A 22 30.74 -36.35 26.73
CA THR A 22 31.19 -35.68 27.97
C THR A 22 31.92 -34.34 27.93
N ALA A 23 31.31 -33.39 28.64
CA ALA A 23 31.83 -32.13 29.15
C ALA A 23 33.13 -32.25 29.96
N THR A 24 33.96 -31.20 29.88
CA THR A 24 34.86 -30.81 30.97
C THR A 24 35.05 -29.29 30.99
N LEU A 25 34.50 -28.66 32.04
CA LEU A 25 34.89 -27.33 32.52
C LEU A 25 36.28 -27.37 33.14
N ARG A 26 37.06 -26.29 32.97
CA ARG A 26 38.14 -25.73 33.83
C ARG A 26 38.98 -24.78 32.96
N TYR A 27 39.59 -23.70 33.40
CA TYR A 27 39.55 -22.81 34.57
C TYR A 27 40.51 -21.67 34.17
N ILE A 28 40.18 -20.41 34.50
CA ILE A 28 40.98 -19.21 34.23
C ILE A 28 42.10 -19.08 35.29
N PRO A 29 43.24 -18.45 34.94
CA PRO A 29 43.85 -17.46 35.84
C PRO A 29 44.25 -16.17 35.07
N THR A 30 43.58 -15.04 35.29
CA THR A 30 43.90 -13.92 36.21
C THR A 30 45.33 -13.37 36.14
N LEU A 31 45.46 -12.13 35.69
CA LEU A 31 46.51 -11.19 36.12
C LEU A 31 45.88 -9.81 36.31
N LYS A 32 46.05 -9.28 37.53
CA LYS A 32 45.68 -7.95 38.01
C LYS A 32 46.86 -6.99 37.81
N THR A 33 46.54 -5.69 37.68
CA THR A 33 47.02 -4.49 38.43
C THR A 33 46.89 -3.29 37.48
N GLY A 34 46.12 -2.24 37.75
CA GLY A 34 46.23 -1.24 38.85
C GLY A 34 46.41 0.12 38.13
N ASP A 35 45.35 0.90 37.93
CA ASP A 35 44.80 1.95 38.80
C ASP A 35 45.61 3.28 38.80
N THR A 36 44.87 4.38 38.97
CA THR A 36 45.23 5.77 39.30
C THR A 36 45.26 6.83 38.17
N GLY A 37 44.28 7.75 38.25
CA GLY A 37 44.38 9.14 37.76
C GLY A 37 45.33 9.99 38.63
N PRO A 38 45.43 11.33 38.44
CA PRO A 38 44.31 12.25 38.68
C PRO A 38 44.28 13.54 37.79
N THR A 39 43.30 14.39 38.11
CA THR A 39 42.90 15.72 37.62
C THR A 39 43.92 16.87 37.76
N VAL A 40 43.80 17.95 36.95
CA VAL A 40 43.59 19.38 37.34
C VAL A 40 43.62 20.32 36.11
N ASP A 41 42.82 21.39 36.21
CA ASP A 41 42.52 22.54 35.32
C ASP A 41 43.68 23.26 34.61
N ASN A 42 43.37 23.85 33.44
CA ASN A 42 43.66 25.27 33.18
C ASN A 42 42.89 25.87 31.98
N LYS A 43 42.47 27.13 32.18
CA LYS A 43 41.77 28.04 31.25
C LYS A 43 42.70 28.57 30.14
N HIS A 44 42.20 28.75 28.92
CA HIS A 44 41.93 30.07 28.29
C HIS A 44 41.58 29.98 26.78
N VAL A 45 40.52 30.72 26.40
CA VAL A 45 40.31 31.59 25.20
C VAL A 45 40.70 31.01 23.83
N GLY A 46 39.86 30.95 22.81
CA GLY A 46 38.51 31.46 22.56
C GLY A 46 38.32 31.44 21.05
N ASP A 47 37.14 31.09 20.55
CA ASP A 47 36.66 31.68 19.31
C ASP A 47 35.14 31.58 19.18
N THR A 48 34.60 32.66 18.63
CA THR A 48 33.20 33.07 18.70
C THR A 48 32.40 32.46 17.55
N LEU A 49 31.34 31.70 17.83
CA LEU A 49 30.23 31.54 16.90
C LEU A 49 28.89 31.65 17.62
N VAL A 50 28.15 32.66 17.18
CA VAL A 50 26.89 33.19 17.70
C VAL A 50 25.79 32.12 17.65
N ILE A 51 25.30 31.70 18.81
CA ILE A 51 24.03 30.98 18.94
C ILE A 51 22.95 32.06 18.95
N ASN A 52 22.24 32.19 17.84
CA ASN A 52 21.12 33.12 17.74
C ASN A 52 19.85 32.47 18.29
N GLU A 53 19.16 33.24 19.11
CA GLU A 53 18.05 32.86 19.96
C GLU A 53 16.81 32.36 19.21
N SER A 54 16.14 31.40 19.85
CA SER A 54 14.69 31.15 19.88
C SER A 54 13.81 31.84 18.81
N ASN A 55 13.35 31.06 17.84
CA ASN A 55 12.05 31.30 17.20
C ASN A 55 10.97 30.50 17.97
N LEU A 56 10.48 31.09 19.06
CA LEU A 56 9.16 30.77 19.60
C LEU A 56 8.11 31.15 18.55
N ARG A 57 7.69 30.20 17.72
CA ARG A 57 6.54 30.38 16.83
C ARG A 57 5.25 30.25 17.65
N ALA A 58 4.38 31.23 17.47
CA ALA A 58 3.11 31.40 18.16
C ALA A 58 2.19 30.17 18.05
N PRO A 59 1.34 29.90 19.06
CA PRO A 59 0.36 28.82 18.99
C PRO A 59 -0.68 29.12 17.90
N SER A 60 -0.97 28.10 17.08
CA SER A 60 -2.08 28.13 16.11
C SER A 60 -3.43 28.39 16.81
N PRO A 61 -4.43 28.94 16.11
CA PRO A 61 -5.70 29.31 16.71
C PRO A 61 -6.42 28.06 17.24
N ARG A 62 -6.81 28.10 18.52
CA ARG A 62 -7.69 27.11 19.13
C ARG A 62 -8.98 26.99 18.30
N GLY A 63 -9.25 25.80 17.77
CA GLY A 63 -10.58 25.49 17.23
C GLY A 63 -11.63 25.64 18.33
N ALA A 64 -12.82 26.16 17.99
CA ALA A 64 -13.88 26.51 18.94
C ALA A 64 -14.54 25.32 19.68
N ASN A 65 -14.01 24.10 19.53
CA ASN A 65 -14.43 22.91 20.26
C ASN A 65 -13.21 22.30 20.94
N GLY A 66 -13.20 22.28 22.27
CA GLY A 66 -12.11 21.75 23.10
C GLY A 66 -11.98 20.22 23.04
N ASP A 67 -11.75 19.67 21.85
CA ASP A 67 -11.26 18.31 21.68
C ASP A 67 -9.73 18.35 21.76
N ASP A 68 -9.22 17.98 22.93
CA ASP A 68 -7.80 17.69 23.17
C ASP A 68 -7.45 16.39 22.42
N ASP A 69 -7.11 16.48 21.13
CA ASP A 69 -6.69 15.31 20.36
C ASP A 69 -5.25 14.94 20.73
N SER A 70 -5.11 14.22 21.84
CA SER A 70 -3.82 13.71 22.36
C SER A 70 -2.96 12.97 21.31
N GLU A 71 -3.55 12.46 20.22
CA GLU A 71 -2.78 11.88 19.12
C GLU A 71 -2.09 12.95 18.27
N ALA A 72 -2.78 14.04 17.94
CA ALA A 72 -2.20 15.17 17.24
C ALA A 72 -1.00 15.76 18.01
N GLU A 73 -1.07 15.74 19.35
CA GLU A 73 0.01 16.21 20.20
C GLU A 73 1.26 15.32 20.17
N SER A 74 1.09 14.03 19.94
CA SER A 74 2.18 13.04 19.92
C SER A 74 3.01 13.09 18.63
N TYR A 75 2.50 13.74 17.58
CA TYR A 75 3.09 13.77 16.23
C TYR A 75 3.42 15.19 15.75
N ARG A 76 3.62 16.15 16.67
CA ARG A 76 3.93 17.56 16.32
C ARG A 76 5.22 17.71 15.51
N ASP A 77 6.17 16.80 15.67
CA ASP A 77 7.48 16.85 15.03
C ASP A 77 7.52 16.15 13.64
N GLY A 78 6.38 15.67 13.13
CA GLY A 78 6.28 14.98 11.85
C GLY A 78 6.44 13.45 11.95
N ARG A 79 6.71 12.79 10.81
CA ARG A 79 6.89 11.32 10.74
C ARG A 79 8.33 10.92 11.05
N THR A 80 8.52 9.71 11.55
CA THR A 80 9.87 9.13 11.72
C THR A 80 10.52 8.84 10.35
N GLU A 81 11.69 9.44 10.07
CA GLU A 81 12.42 9.27 8.79
C GLU A 81 13.63 8.32 8.87
N VAL A 82 13.93 7.77 10.06
CA VAL A 82 15.12 6.92 10.28
C VAL A 82 14.77 5.45 10.11
N VAL A 83 15.57 4.73 9.32
CA VAL A 83 15.48 3.27 9.20
C VAL A 83 16.09 2.61 10.42
N ASP A 84 15.33 1.73 11.07
CA ASP A 84 15.80 0.95 12.21
C ASP A 84 16.96 -0.01 11.81
N MET A 85 17.92 -0.22 12.72
CA MET A 85 19.12 -1.00 12.44
C MET A 85 18.83 -2.48 12.17
N ASP A 86 17.82 -3.07 12.82
CA ASP A 86 17.41 -4.45 12.54
C ASP A 86 16.81 -4.55 11.12
N MET A 87 16.02 -3.55 10.72
CA MET A 87 15.50 -3.49 9.35
C MET A 87 16.62 -3.37 8.31
N LYS A 88 17.65 -2.55 8.57
CA LYS A 88 18.81 -2.42 7.69
C LYS A 88 19.53 -3.77 7.53
N GLY A 89 19.78 -4.49 8.63
CA GLY A 89 20.45 -5.80 8.58
C GLY A 89 19.65 -6.84 7.81
N ARG A 90 18.32 -6.90 8.00
CA ARG A 90 17.44 -7.80 7.23
C ARG A 90 17.39 -7.44 5.75
N ALA A 91 17.25 -6.15 5.42
CA ALA A 91 17.27 -5.68 4.05
C ALA A 91 18.58 -6.03 3.32
N PHE A 92 19.72 -5.88 4.00
CA PHE A 92 21.02 -6.29 3.49
C PHE A 92 21.06 -7.79 3.21
N ALA A 93 20.62 -8.62 4.16
CA ALA A 93 20.57 -10.08 4.00
C ALA A 93 19.70 -10.49 2.80
N TRP A 94 18.48 -9.95 2.66
CA TRP A 94 17.62 -10.25 1.52
C TRP A 94 18.24 -9.80 0.19
N CYS A 95 18.79 -8.59 0.10
CA CYS A 95 19.44 -8.12 -1.12
C CYS A 95 20.62 -9.02 -1.49
N ARG A 96 21.46 -9.39 -0.51
CA ARG A 96 22.59 -10.29 -0.72
C ARG A 96 22.14 -11.69 -1.15
N ASP A 97 21.05 -12.22 -0.59
CA ASP A 97 20.62 -13.59 -0.87
C ASP A 97 19.98 -13.73 -2.26
N PHE A 98 19.13 -12.77 -2.64
CA PHE A 98 18.34 -12.83 -3.87
C PHE A 98 18.97 -12.14 -5.08
N LEU A 99 19.84 -11.13 -4.90
CA LEU A 99 20.49 -10.43 -6.01
C LEU A 99 21.86 -11.03 -6.32
N SER A 100 22.29 -10.91 -7.57
CA SER A 100 23.59 -11.39 -8.06
C SER A 100 24.66 -10.29 -8.07
N GLY A 101 25.86 -10.65 -8.52
CA GLY A 101 26.95 -9.70 -8.76
C GLY A 101 27.41 -9.00 -7.48
N SER A 102 27.60 -7.68 -7.54
CA SER A 102 28.21 -6.91 -6.45
C SER A 102 27.44 -6.96 -5.13
N TRP A 103 26.14 -7.25 -5.16
CA TRP A 103 25.33 -7.46 -3.96
C TRP A 103 25.82 -8.62 -3.09
N LYS A 104 26.49 -9.63 -3.68
CA LYS A 104 27.06 -10.78 -2.94
C LYS A 104 28.34 -10.42 -2.17
N SER A 105 29.07 -9.39 -2.61
CA SER A 105 30.42 -9.08 -2.13
C SER A 105 30.55 -7.80 -1.30
N ILE A 106 29.59 -6.87 -1.39
CA ILE A 106 29.66 -5.63 -0.61
C ILE A 106 29.56 -5.90 0.91
N PRO A 107 30.31 -5.16 1.75
CA PRO A 107 30.13 -5.23 3.19
C PRO A 107 28.83 -4.50 3.60
N GLU A 108 28.24 -4.91 4.72
CA GLU A 108 27.00 -4.31 5.25
C GLU A 108 27.15 -2.81 5.56
N ALA A 109 28.36 -2.37 5.92
CA ALA A 109 28.66 -0.96 6.16
C ALA A 109 28.42 -0.08 4.92
N ASP A 110 28.66 -0.63 3.73
CA ASP A 110 28.49 0.07 2.46
C ASP A 110 27.08 -0.06 1.87
N PHE A 111 26.23 -0.91 2.47
CA PHE A 111 24.83 -1.05 2.08
C PHE A 111 24.05 0.21 2.45
N GLN A 112 23.44 0.81 1.42
CA GLN A 112 22.63 2.01 1.55
C GLN A 112 21.15 1.65 1.52
N ILE A 113 20.39 2.20 2.45
CA ILE A 113 18.94 2.04 2.56
C ILE A 113 18.29 3.37 2.92
N SER A 114 17.18 3.70 2.26
CA SER A 114 16.36 4.86 2.60
C SER A 114 14.88 4.51 2.53
N ILE A 115 14.07 5.15 3.37
CA ILE A 115 12.61 5.02 3.31
C ILE A 115 12.11 5.65 2.01
N VAL A 116 11.21 4.96 1.32
CA VAL A 116 10.46 5.51 0.18
C VAL A 116 9.06 5.82 0.68
N SER A 117 8.69 7.10 0.66
CA SER A 117 7.33 7.52 1.02
C SER A 117 6.30 7.09 -0.04
N GLY A 118 5.07 6.84 0.39
CA GLY A 118 3.91 6.76 -0.51
C GLY A 118 2.87 5.68 -0.23
N GLY A 119 3.14 4.66 0.59
CA GLY A 119 2.15 3.60 0.88
C GLY A 119 1.56 3.73 2.29
N LEU A 120 0.22 3.63 2.42
CA LEU A 120 -0.47 3.50 3.72
C LEU A 120 -0.66 2.04 4.16
N SER A 121 -0.39 1.08 3.27
CA SER A 121 -0.51 -0.38 3.51
C SER A 121 0.83 -1.05 3.82
N ASN A 122 1.93 -0.61 3.19
CA ASN A 122 3.23 -1.31 3.18
C ASN A 122 4.40 -0.37 3.49
N LEU A 123 5.48 -0.93 4.05
CA LEU A 123 6.75 -0.22 4.22
C LEU A 123 7.61 -0.42 2.97
N LEU A 124 8.10 0.68 2.39
CA LEU A 124 8.90 0.69 1.18
C LEU A 124 10.29 1.26 1.47
N PHE A 125 11.32 0.59 0.97
CA PHE A 125 12.71 1.01 1.11
C PHE A 125 13.42 0.95 -0.23
N MET A 126 14.21 1.97 -0.54
CA MET A 126 15.17 1.91 -1.65
C MET A 126 16.48 1.35 -1.08
N CYS A 127 16.94 0.24 -1.65
CA CYS A 127 18.24 -0.34 -1.33
C CYS A 127 19.19 -0.07 -2.49
N SER A 128 20.42 0.38 -2.23
CA SER A 128 21.40 0.71 -3.26
C SER A 128 22.81 0.20 -2.96
N LEU A 129 23.52 -0.18 -4.03
CA LEU A 129 24.97 -0.32 -4.00
C LEU A 129 25.62 1.06 -3.81
N PRO A 130 26.77 1.15 -3.14
CA PRO A 130 27.48 2.42 -3.00
C PRO A 130 27.97 2.92 -4.36
N ASP A 131 28.12 4.24 -4.51
CA ASP A 131 28.50 4.88 -5.79
C ASP A 131 29.82 4.38 -6.37
N HIS A 132 30.75 3.97 -5.51
CA HIS A 132 32.07 3.47 -5.90
C HIS A 132 32.07 1.98 -6.29
N ALA A 133 31.04 1.20 -5.97
CA ALA A 133 30.97 -0.20 -6.39
C ALA A 133 30.57 -0.28 -7.86
N HIS A 134 31.30 -1.04 -8.68
CA HIS A 134 30.91 -1.34 -10.05
C HIS A 134 30.03 -2.59 -10.09
N THR A 135 29.11 -2.69 -11.06
CA THR A 135 28.36 -3.93 -11.29
C THR A 135 29.24 -4.95 -12.02
N ILE A 136 29.07 -6.23 -11.69
CA ILE A 136 29.83 -7.35 -12.26
C ILE A 136 29.11 -7.91 -13.50
N GLY A 137 27.78 -7.87 -13.53
CA GLY A 137 26.95 -8.24 -14.66
C GLY A 137 25.75 -7.31 -14.79
N ASP A 138 24.59 -7.90 -15.11
CA ASP A 138 23.33 -7.18 -15.35
C ASP A 138 22.54 -6.90 -14.06
N GLU A 139 23.16 -7.05 -12.88
CA GLU A 139 22.46 -6.77 -11.62
C GLU A 139 22.09 -5.29 -11.48
N PRO A 140 20.94 -4.98 -10.86
CA PRO A 140 20.53 -3.60 -10.66
C PRO A 140 21.41 -2.92 -9.61
N ARG A 141 21.74 -1.63 -9.81
CA ARG A 141 22.39 -0.82 -8.76
C ARG A 141 21.46 -0.44 -7.61
N ARG A 142 20.15 -0.39 -7.90
CA ARG A 142 19.09 0.04 -6.99
C ARG A 142 17.90 -0.90 -7.11
N VAL A 143 17.34 -1.29 -5.97
CA VAL A 143 16.13 -2.11 -5.89
C VAL A 143 15.14 -1.50 -4.92
N LEU A 144 13.85 -1.74 -5.15
CA LEU A 144 12.80 -1.39 -4.20
C LEU A 144 12.50 -2.63 -3.36
N LEU A 145 12.69 -2.51 -2.05
CA LEU A 145 12.27 -3.49 -1.05
C LEU A 145 10.88 -3.12 -0.55
N ARG A 146 9.92 -4.02 -0.74
CA ARG A 146 8.59 -3.92 -0.16
C ARG A 146 8.44 -4.95 0.94
N VAL A 147 8.11 -4.46 2.14
CA VAL A 147 7.81 -5.31 3.30
C VAL A 147 6.31 -5.29 3.55
N TYR A 148 5.69 -6.47 3.57
CA TYR A 148 4.25 -6.61 3.74
C TYR A 148 3.80 -6.06 5.10
N GLY A 149 2.74 -5.24 5.08
CA GLY A 149 2.13 -4.68 6.27
C GLY A 149 1.53 -5.71 7.23
N ALA A 150 1.18 -5.26 8.43
CA ALA A 150 0.63 -6.11 9.49
C ALA A 150 -0.70 -6.78 9.11
N ILE A 151 -1.43 -6.34 8.07
CA ILE A 151 -2.67 -6.98 7.61
C ILE A 151 -2.41 -8.41 7.11
N LEU A 152 -1.43 -8.60 6.22
CA LEU A 152 -1.08 -9.93 5.69
C LEU A 152 -0.59 -10.86 6.82
N GLN A 153 0.10 -10.28 7.81
CA GLN A 153 0.60 -11.00 9.00
C GLN A 153 -0.45 -11.17 10.12
N SER A 154 -1.52 -10.39 10.15
CA SER A 154 -2.57 -10.45 11.19
C SER A 154 -3.76 -11.29 10.75
N LEU A 155 -4.08 -11.33 9.45
CA LEU A 155 -4.97 -12.34 8.88
C LEU A 155 -4.44 -13.76 9.12
N SER A 156 -3.12 -13.94 9.24
CA SER A 156 -2.51 -15.22 9.59
C SER A 156 -2.39 -15.49 11.11
N ARG A 157 -2.41 -14.45 11.97
CA ARG A 157 -2.15 -14.58 13.43
C ARG A 157 -3.36 -14.42 14.35
N MET A 158 -4.44 -13.75 13.94
CA MET A 158 -5.59 -13.46 14.83
C MET A 158 -6.69 -14.53 14.84
N VAL A 159 -6.55 -15.65 14.14
CA VAL A 159 -7.54 -16.75 14.11
C VAL A 159 -6.96 -18.05 14.66
N SER A 160 -6.17 -17.98 15.74
CA SER A 160 -5.79 -19.18 16.50
C SER A 160 -6.88 -19.69 17.43
N ASP A 161 -8.00 -18.96 17.61
CA ASP A 161 -9.03 -19.26 18.61
C ASP A 161 -10.42 -19.61 18.05
N SER A 162 -10.55 -19.86 16.74
CA SER A 162 -11.78 -20.42 16.19
C SER A 162 -11.46 -21.43 15.08
N SER A 163 -12.12 -22.58 15.15
CA SER A 163 -11.89 -23.82 14.38
C SER A 163 -12.16 -23.73 12.87
N ARG A 164 -11.89 -22.58 12.23
CA ARG A 164 -11.89 -22.35 10.79
C ARG A 164 -10.52 -21.77 10.39
N VAL A 165 -9.55 -22.68 10.33
CA VAL A 165 -8.13 -22.42 10.10
C VAL A 165 -7.86 -21.76 8.75
N CYS A 166 -7.25 -20.57 8.80
CA CYS A 166 -6.08 -20.09 8.05
C CYS A 166 -5.74 -20.62 6.62
N GLU A 167 -6.65 -20.65 5.66
CA GLU A 167 -6.27 -20.81 4.23
C GLU A 167 -6.05 -19.46 3.52
N GLN A 168 -6.77 -18.40 3.92
CA GLN A 168 -6.86 -17.17 3.11
C GLN A 168 -5.62 -16.25 3.12
N GLY A 169 -4.82 -16.24 4.19
CA GLY A 169 -3.61 -15.40 4.25
C GLY A 169 -2.49 -15.89 3.33
N VAL A 170 -2.35 -17.22 3.22
CA VAL A 170 -1.40 -17.87 2.31
C VAL A 170 -1.90 -17.78 0.87
N ASP A 171 -3.19 -17.99 0.65
CA ASP A 171 -3.81 -17.82 -0.67
C ASP A 171 -3.65 -16.38 -1.21
N SER A 172 -3.82 -15.37 -0.35
CA SER A 172 -3.63 -13.96 -0.74
C SER A 172 -2.19 -13.67 -1.16
N LEU A 173 -1.19 -14.17 -0.42
CA LEU A 173 0.23 -13.97 -0.77
C LEU A 173 0.59 -14.69 -2.08
N VAL A 174 0.06 -15.90 -2.30
CA VAL A 174 0.28 -16.66 -3.54
C VAL A 174 -0.37 -15.94 -4.72
N LEU A 175 -1.61 -15.48 -4.59
CA LEU A 175 -2.32 -14.75 -5.65
C LEU A 175 -1.62 -13.43 -5.98
N GLU A 176 -1.20 -12.67 -4.98
CA GLU A 176 -0.43 -11.43 -5.15
C GLU A 176 0.90 -11.70 -5.85
N SER A 177 1.63 -12.74 -5.43
CA SER A 177 2.90 -13.14 -6.05
C SER A 177 2.73 -13.53 -7.52
N VAL A 178 1.70 -14.33 -7.83
CA VAL A 178 1.35 -14.71 -9.21
C VAL A 178 0.97 -13.49 -10.04
N MET A 179 0.17 -12.58 -9.47
CA MET A 179 -0.24 -11.37 -10.15
C MET A 179 0.96 -10.48 -10.49
N PHE A 180 1.82 -10.21 -9.50
CA PHE A 180 2.99 -9.38 -9.68
C PHE A 180 3.93 -9.99 -10.73
N ALA A 181 4.18 -11.31 -10.67
CA ALA A 181 4.99 -12.01 -11.66
C ALA A 181 4.41 -11.88 -13.09
N ILE A 182 3.10 -12.09 -13.27
CA ILE A 182 2.46 -11.93 -14.60
C ILE A 182 2.60 -10.50 -15.12
N LEU A 183 2.44 -9.49 -14.25
CA LEU A 183 2.55 -8.09 -14.64
C LEU A 183 3.98 -7.69 -14.98
N ALA A 184 4.96 -8.21 -14.25
CA ALA A 184 6.38 -8.06 -14.55
C ALA A 184 6.73 -8.68 -15.91
N GLU A 185 6.31 -9.93 -16.17
CA GLU A 185 6.56 -10.64 -17.43
C GLU A 185 5.89 -9.97 -18.64
N ARG A 186 4.74 -9.31 -18.44
CA ARG A 186 4.05 -8.54 -19.49
C ARG A 186 4.59 -7.12 -19.66
N ALA A 187 5.63 -6.73 -18.92
CA ALA A 187 6.18 -5.37 -18.88
C ALA A 187 5.11 -4.29 -18.54
N LEU A 188 4.12 -4.67 -17.72
CA LEU A 188 3.05 -3.80 -17.24
C LEU A 188 3.27 -3.32 -15.80
N GLY A 189 4.33 -3.81 -15.14
CA GLY A 189 4.79 -3.36 -13.83
C GLY A 189 6.31 -3.50 -13.68
N PRO A 190 6.86 -3.16 -12.51
CA PRO A 190 8.28 -3.32 -12.22
C PRO A 190 8.73 -4.78 -12.35
N ARG A 191 9.99 -5.02 -12.76
CA ARG A 191 10.54 -6.39 -12.72
C ARG A 191 10.57 -6.93 -11.29
N LEU A 192 10.41 -8.24 -11.17
CA LEU A 192 10.52 -8.95 -9.90
C LEU A 192 11.91 -9.57 -9.76
N TYR A 193 12.63 -9.25 -8.68
CA TYR A 193 13.95 -9.81 -8.40
C TYR A 193 13.93 -10.92 -7.34
N GLY A 194 12.99 -10.89 -6.40
CA GLY A 194 12.89 -11.92 -5.37
C GLY A 194 11.59 -11.81 -4.57
N ILE A 195 11.10 -12.95 -4.08
CA ILE A 195 9.95 -13.05 -3.18
C ILE A 195 10.37 -13.85 -1.95
N PHE A 196 9.95 -13.39 -0.78
CA PHE A 196 10.15 -14.07 0.51
C PHE A 196 8.93 -13.83 1.42
N PRO A 197 8.76 -14.59 2.52
CA PRO A 197 7.56 -14.51 3.36
C PRO A 197 7.23 -13.11 3.87
N GLU A 198 8.26 -12.29 4.13
CA GLU A 198 8.11 -10.94 4.66
C GLU A 198 7.91 -9.87 3.59
N GLY A 199 8.14 -10.17 2.31
CA GLY A 199 8.17 -9.14 1.28
C GLY A 199 8.68 -9.58 -0.09
N ARG A 200 9.08 -8.58 -0.88
CA ARG A 200 9.67 -8.80 -2.21
C ARG A 200 10.67 -7.72 -2.57
N LEU A 201 11.56 -8.06 -3.50
CA LEU A 201 12.48 -7.14 -4.18
C LEU A 201 11.99 -6.88 -5.59
N GLU A 202 11.81 -5.62 -5.92
CA GLU A 202 11.27 -5.13 -7.19
C GLU A 202 12.28 -4.20 -7.88
N GLN A 203 12.09 -3.99 -9.17
CA GLN A 203 12.78 -2.95 -9.92
C GLN A 203 12.48 -1.58 -9.33
N TYR A 204 13.54 -0.85 -8.97
CA TYR A 204 13.41 0.57 -8.71
C TYR A 204 13.29 1.32 -10.05
N LEU A 205 12.16 2.00 -10.26
CA LEU A 205 11.91 2.82 -11.45
C LEU A 205 12.22 4.29 -11.11
N PRO A 206 13.23 4.92 -11.75
CA PRO A 206 13.45 6.37 -11.65
C PRO A 206 12.20 7.11 -12.14
N SER A 207 11.45 7.64 -11.20
CA SER A 207 10.12 8.20 -11.44
C SER A 207 9.67 9.01 -10.24
N ASN A 208 8.68 9.87 -10.49
CA ASN A 208 7.97 10.58 -9.45
C ASN A 208 6.54 10.04 -9.37
N ARG A 209 6.04 9.79 -8.15
CA ARG A 209 4.60 9.55 -7.96
C ARG A 209 3.84 10.83 -8.34
N LEU A 210 2.64 10.68 -8.89
CA LEU A 210 1.76 11.83 -9.04
C LEU A 210 1.38 12.38 -7.67
N ARG A 211 1.07 13.67 -7.66
CA ARG A 211 0.43 14.36 -6.54
C ARG A 211 -1.06 14.53 -6.82
N THR A 212 -1.87 14.71 -5.78
CA THR A 212 -3.33 14.82 -5.91
C THR A 212 -3.72 15.96 -6.86
N GLU A 213 -3.05 17.11 -6.79
CA GLU A 213 -3.24 18.26 -7.68
C GLU A 213 -2.94 17.98 -9.16
N GLN A 214 -2.23 16.90 -9.47
CA GLN A 214 -1.95 16.49 -10.83
C GLN A 214 -3.07 15.63 -11.42
N LEU A 215 -3.97 15.06 -10.60
CA LEU A 215 -5.13 14.30 -11.08
C LEU A 215 -6.11 15.18 -11.87
N PHE A 216 -6.14 16.48 -11.57
CA PHE A 216 -7.00 17.48 -12.22
C PHE A 216 -6.50 17.88 -13.61
N VAL A 217 -5.24 17.58 -13.96
CA VAL A 217 -4.65 17.97 -15.24
C VAL A 217 -5.30 17.15 -16.36
N PRO A 218 -5.98 17.77 -17.34
CA PRO A 218 -6.76 17.04 -18.34
C PRO A 218 -5.97 15.98 -19.11
N GLU A 219 -4.71 16.26 -19.45
CA GLU A 219 -3.84 15.34 -20.19
C GLU A 219 -3.45 14.13 -19.34
N LEU A 220 -3.18 14.33 -18.04
CA LEU A 220 -2.85 13.24 -17.12
C LEU A 220 -4.11 12.41 -16.82
N SER A 221 -5.25 13.06 -16.59
CA SER A 221 -6.54 12.40 -16.40
C SER A 221 -6.92 11.51 -17.60
N ALA A 222 -6.73 12.02 -18.82
CA ALA A 222 -6.94 11.26 -20.05
C ALA A 222 -6.00 10.05 -20.17
N GLU A 223 -4.73 10.22 -19.81
CA GLU A 223 -3.78 9.12 -19.82
C GLU A 223 -4.13 8.06 -18.76
N ILE A 224 -4.49 8.46 -17.53
CA ILE A 224 -4.95 7.54 -16.48
C ILE A 224 -6.16 6.74 -16.96
N ALA A 225 -7.15 7.39 -17.57
CA ALA A 225 -8.32 6.74 -18.16
C ALA A 225 -7.92 5.68 -19.19
N SER A 226 -6.94 6.00 -20.05
CA SER A 226 -6.42 5.07 -21.05
C SER A 226 -5.67 3.89 -20.42
N LYS A 227 -4.86 4.11 -19.38
CA LYS A 227 -4.17 3.03 -18.65
C LYS A 227 -5.16 2.12 -17.94
N MET A 228 -6.18 2.69 -17.28
CA MET A 228 -7.25 1.93 -16.62
C MET A 228 -8.04 1.10 -17.64
N ALA A 229 -8.37 1.66 -18.81
CA ALA A 229 -9.03 0.92 -19.90
C ALA A 229 -8.21 -0.29 -20.37
N ARG A 230 -6.89 -0.14 -20.52
CA ARG A 230 -5.99 -1.26 -20.86
C ARG A 230 -5.94 -2.31 -19.75
N PHE A 231 -5.88 -1.87 -18.49
CA PHE A 231 -5.87 -2.74 -17.33
C PHE A 231 -7.16 -3.57 -17.24
N HIS A 232 -8.32 -2.94 -17.44
CA HIS A 232 -9.63 -3.61 -17.45
C HIS A 232 -9.78 -4.69 -18.54
N ARG A 233 -9.02 -4.60 -19.64
CA ARG A 233 -9.02 -5.62 -20.71
C ARG A 233 -8.11 -6.81 -20.42
N MET A 234 -7.36 -6.81 -19.33
CA MET A 234 -6.43 -7.88 -19.03
C MET A 234 -7.17 -9.18 -18.70
N VAL A 235 -6.74 -10.26 -19.35
CA VAL A 235 -7.14 -11.62 -19.00
C VAL A 235 -6.14 -12.18 -18.00
N MET A 236 -6.61 -12.32 -16.77
CA MET A 236 -5.83 -12.84 -15.65
C MET A 236 -6.37 -14.20 -15.19
N PRO A 237 -5.52 -15.12 -14.73
CA PRO A 237 -5.90 -16.47 -14.32
C PRO A 237 -6.49 -16.51 -12.90
N PHE A 238 -7.43 -15.61 -12.61
CA PHE A 238 -8.10 -15.48 -11.32
C PHE A 238 -9.61 -15.70 -11.46
N ASN A 239 -10.29 -15.84 -10.32
CA ASN A 239 -11.74 -15.92 -10.28
C ASN A 239 -12.37 -14.69 -10.93
N LYS A 240 -13.31 -14.92 -11.86
CA LYS A 240 -13.99 -13.87 -12.64
C LYS A 240 -15.28 -13.36 -11.99
N GLU A 241 -15.74 -14.01 -10.93
CA GLU A 241 -16.91 -13.58 -10.18
C GLU A 241 -16.55 -12.33 -9.34
N PRO A 242 -17.39 -11.27 -9.32
CA PRO A 242 -17.11 -10.01 -8.63
C PRO A 242 -17.35 -10.11 -7.11
N LYS A 243 -16.83 -11.16 -6.48
CA LYS A 243 -17.01 -11.44 -5.04
C LYS A 243 -16.11 -10.57 -4.16
N TRP A 244 -15.07 -9.95 -4.73
CA TRP A 244 -14.06 -9.23 -3.98
C TRP A 244 -14.65 -8.07 -3.18
N LEU A 245 -15.39 -7.15 -3.83
CA LEU A 245 -15.86 -5.91 -3.18
C LEU A 245 -16.71 -6.21 -1.94
N PHE A 246 -17.84 -6.89 -2.13
CA PHE A 246 -18.77 -7.16 -1.04
C PHE A 246 -18.32 -8.27 -0.10
N GLY A 247 -17.45 -9.18 -0.56
CA GLY A 247 -16.81 -10.15 0.31
C GLY A 247 -15.83 -9.47 1.26
N THR A 248 -15.03 -8.52 0.77
CA THR A 248 -14.09 -7.73 1.58
C THR A 248 -14.82 -6.79 2.53
N ILE A 249 -15.82 -6.05 2.07
CA ILE A 249 -16.65 -5.19 2.94
C ILE A 249 -17.32 -6.02 4.05
N GLY A 250 -17.87 -7.20 3.72
CA GLY A 250 -18.45 -8.11 4.72
C GLY A 250 -17.44 -8.53 5.79
N ARG A 251 -16.26 -9.01 5.37
CA ARG A 251 -15.18 -9.38 6.31
C ARG A 251 -14.71 -8.21 7.17
N TYR A 252 -14.60 -7.02 6.59
CA TYR A 252 -14.22 -5.83 7.36
C TYR A 252 -15.31 -5.42 8.34
N MET A 253 -16.59 -5.52 7.96
CA MET A 253 -17.70 -5.26 8.86
C MET A 253 -17.68 -6.21 10.07
N ASP A 254 -17.50 -7.50 9.82
CA ASP A 254 -17.42 -8.52 10.88
C ASP A 254 -16.28 -8.23 11.86
N GLN A 255 -15.13 -7.77 11.36
CA GLN A 255 -14.03 -7.34 12.21
C GLN A 255 -14.40 -6.09 13.00
N VAL A 256 -14.86 -5.03 12.30
CA VAL A 256 -15.16 -3.72 12.88
C VAL A 256 -16.15 -3.83 14.03
N ILE A 257 -17.24 -4.57 13.90
CA ILE A 257 -18.25 -4.75 14.96
C ILE A 257 -17.66 -5.37 16.23
N ASN A 258 -16.62 -6.20 16.10
CA ASN A 258 -15.97 -6.90 17.20
C ASN A 258 -14.71 -6.18 17.71
N LEU A 259 -14.32 -5.04 17.11
CA LEU A 259 -13.12 -4.32 17.51
C LEU A 259 -13.29 -3.66 18.88
N LYS A 260 -12.19 -3.65 19.63
CA LYS A 260 -12.07 -2.91 20.90
C LYS A 260 -10.81 -2.05 20.86
N PHE A 261 -10.98 -0.78 21.23
CA PHE A 261 -9.90 0.19 21.35
C PHE A 261 -9.58 0.43 22.82
N ALA A 262 -8.28 0.60 23.11
CA ALA A 262 -7.81 0.91 24.46
C ALA A 262 -7.66 2.43 24.69
N ARG A 263 -7.36 3.20 23.63
CA ARG A 263 -7.19 4.66 23.71
C ARG A 263 -8.55 5.35 23.73
N GLU A 264 -8.75 6.27 24.68
CA GLU A 264 -10.02 6.98 24.86
C GLU A 264 -10.43 7.78 23.61
N ALA A 265 -9.48 8.46 22.97
CA ALA A 265 -9.71 9.19 21.71
C ALA A 265 -10.26 8.27 20.59
N HIS A 266 -9.69 7.06 20.44
CA HIS A 266 -10.18 6.07 19.48
C HIS A 266 -11.55 5.54 19.86
N VAL A 267 -11.81 5.26 21.14
CA VAL A 267 -13.13 4.83 21.62
C VAL A 267 -14.20 5.87 21.29
N LYS A 268 -13.91 7.16 21.50
CA LYS A 268 -14.84 8.26 21.17
C LYS A 268 -15.12 8.34 19.67
N LYS A 269 -14.07 8.33 18.83
CA LYS A 269 -14.21 8.34 17.35
C LYS A 269 -14.95 7.09 16.83
N TYR A 270 -14.64 5.91 17.36
CA TYR A 270 -15.30 4.66 17.03
C TYR A 270 -16.79 4.65 17.39
N ASN A 271 -17.13 5.09 18.61
CA ASN A 271 -18.52 5.20 19.05
C ASN A 271 -19.34 6.19 18.19
N LYS A 272 -18.70 7.20 17.60
CA LYS A 272 -19.37 8.10 16.63
C LYS A 272 -19.67 7.36 15.33
N LEU A 273 -18.73 6.58 14.80
CA LEU A 273 -18.89 5.81 13.56
C LEU A 273 -19.96 4.72 13.68
N ILE A 274 -20.01 3.98 14.80
CA ILE A 274 -20.99 2.91 14.98
C ILE A 274 -22.44 3.44 15.12
N LYS A 275 -22.63 4.70 15.52
CA LYS A 275 -23.97 5.32 15.57
C LYS A 275 -24.64 5.45 14.20
N TYR A 276 -23.91 5.31 13.11
CA TYR A 276 -24.47 5.35 11.76
C TYR A 276 -25.24 4.08 11.36
N ASP A 277 -25.26 3.04 12.20
CA ASP A 277 -25.83 1.73 11.85
C ASP A 277 -25.25 1.19 10.54
N LEU A 278 -23.92 1.03 10.54
CA LEU A 278 -23.16 0.56 9.39
C LEU A 278 -23.71 -0.76 8.78
N PRO A 279 -24.23 -1.73 9.55
CA PRO A 279 -24.90 -2.90 8.97
C PRO A 279 -26.12 -2.55 8.11
N ALA A 280 -27.01 -1.67 8.57
CA ALA A 280 -28.17 -1.23 7.79
C ALA A 280 -27.74 -0.44 6.55
N GLU A 281 -26.73 0.42 6.68
CA GLU A 281 -26.18 1.20 5.57
C GLU A 281 -25.51 0.32 4.51
N LEU A 282 -24.84 -0.76 4.92
CA LEU A 282 -24.29 -1.75 3.99
C LEU A 282 -25.39 -2.45 3.18
N GLU A 283 -26.51 -2.79 3.80
CA GLU A 283 -27.63 -3.41 3.09
C GLU A 283 -28.27 -2.43 2.10
N SER A 284 -28.47 -1.17 2.51
CA SER A 284 -28.92 -0.10 1.61
C SER A 284 -28.00 0.06 0.40
N LEU A 285 -26.68 0.01 0.62
CA LEU A 285 -25.69 0.09 -0.46
C LEU A 285 -25.74 -1.14 -1.38
N ARG A 286 -25.92 -2.35 -0.85
CA ARG A 286 -26.08 -3.58 -1.65
C ARG A 286 -27.28 -3.50 -2.58
N VAL A 287 -28.44 -3.07 -2.07
CA VAL A 287 -29.65 -2.91 -2.87
C VAL A 287 -29.41 -1.91 -4.00
N LEU A 288 -28.83 -0.74 -3.71
CA LEU A 288 -28.55 0.28 -4.70
C LEU A 288 -27.60 -0.23 -5.82
N LEU A 289 -26.51 -0.89 -5.45
CA LEU A 289 -25.52 -1.38 -6.41
C LEU A 289 -26.01 -2.60 -7.19
N SER A 290 -26.91 -3.41 -6.63
CA SER A 290 -27.59 -4.49 -7.38
C SER A 290 -28.46 -3.95 -8.51
N ALA A 291 -29.02 -2.75 -8.34
CA ALA A 291 -29.79 -2.03 -9.35
C ALA A 291 -28.94 -1.13 -10.27
N THR A 292 -27.60 -1.22 -10.18
CA THR A 292 -26.66 -0.41 -10.95
C THR A 292 -25.77 -1.32 -11.80
N PRO A 293 -26.13 -1.56 -13.08
CA PRO A 293 -25.33 -2.40 -13.95
C PRO A 293 -23.89 -1.89 -14.08
N SER A 294 -22.92 -2.77 -13.85
CA SER A 294 -21.51 -2.48 -14.07
C SER A 294 -20.81 -3.75 -14.57
N PRO A 295 -20.10 -3.68 -15.71
CA PRO A 295 -19.35 -4.83 -16.23
C PRO A 295 -18.30 -5.31 -15.23
N VAL A 296 -18.12 -6.63 -15.15
CA VAL A 296 -17.05 -7.24 -14.37
C VAL A 296 -15.79 -7.29 -15.22
N VAL A 297 -14.73 -6.63 -14.76
CA VAL A 297 -13.44 -6.49 -15.45
C VAL A 297 -12.31 -6.71 -14.44
N PHE A 298 -11.07 -6.83 -14.91
CA PHE A 298 -9.92 -6.89 -13.99
C PHE A 298 -9.58 -5.47 -13.53
N CYS A 299 -9.99 -5.11 -12.31
CA CYS A 299 -9.82 -3.78 -11.73
C CYS A 299 -8.55 -3.68 -10.91
N HIS A 300 -7.98 -2.47 -10.85
CA HIS A 300 -6.86 -2.17 -9.97
C HIS A 300 -7.31 -2.09 -8.51
N ASN A 301 -8.50 -1.52 -8.29
CA ASN A 301 -9.17 -1.25 -7.02
C ASN A 301 -8.52 -0.17 -6.13
N ASP A 302 -7.39 0.43 -6.54
CA ASP A 302 -6.66 1.44 -5.76
C ASP A 302 -5.85 2.42 -6.63
N VAL A 303 -6.51 3.02 -7.63
CA VAL A 303 -5.87 4.01 -8.53
C VAL A 303 -5.80 5.40 -7.86
N GLN A 304 -5.03 5.51 -6.79
CA GLN A 304 -4.65 6.79 -6.15
C GLN A 304 -3.37 7.38 -6.78
N GLU A 305 -3.09 8.65 -6.55
CA GLU A 305 -1.90 9.35 -7.09
C GLU A 305 -0.59 8.66 -6.68
N GLY A 306 -0.54 8.08 -5.48
CA GLY A 306 0.61 7.33 -4.99
C GLY A 306 0.95 6.11 -5.86
N ASN A 307 -0.05 5.52 -6.52
CA ASN A 307 0.09 4.31 -7.34
C ASN A 307 0.25 4.63 -8.84
N ILE A 308 0.49 5.90 -9.19
CA ILE A 308 0.71 6.35 -10.56
C ILE A 308 2.09 6.97 -10.65
N LEU A 309 3.00 6.30 -11.34
CA LEU A 309 4.36 6.80 -11.59
C LEU A 309 4.40 7.61 -12.88
N MET A 310 5.00 8.79 -12.81
CA MET A 310 5.43 9.58 -13.95
C MET A 310 6.90 9.25 -14.23
N LEU A 311 7.15 8.61 -15.37
CA LEU A 311 8.47 8.09 -15.76
C LEU A 311 9.35 9.23 -16.33
N GLU A 312 10.61 9.30 -15.89
CA GLU A 312 11.55 10.40 -16.24
C GLU A 312 12.01 10.39 -17.71
N ASP A 313 12.16 9.21 -18.32
CA ASP A 313 12.82 9.03 -19.63
C ASP A 313 11.86 8.94 -20.84
N ARG A 314 10.62 9.42 -20.73
CA ARG A 314 9.69 9.44 -21.87
C ARG A 314 9.49 10.88 -22.34
N ASP A 315 9.86 11.15 -23.61
CA ASP A 315 9.71 12.46 -24.25
C ASP A 315 8.38 13.11 -23.88
N HIS A 316 8.42 14.37 -23.42
CA HIS A 316 7.27 15.10 -22.89
C HIS A 316 6.08 15.19 -23.86
N THR A 317 6.33 14.97 -25.15
CA THR A 317 5.37 14.98 -26.27
C THR A 317 4.74 13.62 -26.56
N SER A 318 5.22 12.52 -25.96
CA SER A 318 4.71 11.17 -26.18
C SER A 318 3.60 10.79 -25.20
N THR A 319 2.60 10.07 -25.70
CA THR A 319 1.60 9.39 -24.86
C THR A 319 2.28 8.18 -24.17
N GLY A 320 1.95 7.93 -22.91
CA GLY A 320 2.48 6.77 -22.20
C GLY A 320 3.58 7.07 -21.17
N LYS A 321 3.59 8.27 -20.59
CA LYS A 321 4.50 8.70 -19.52
C LYS A 321 4.08 8.21 -18.12
N LEU A 322 2.86 7.72 -17.98
CA LEU A 322 2.32 7.15 -16.74
C LEU A 322 2.44 5.62 -16.71
N MET A 323 2.69 5.09 -15.51
CA MET A 323 2.64 3.67 -15.20
C MET A 323 1.83 3.46 -13.92
N LEU A 324 0.81 2.59 -13.98
CA LEU A 324 0.11 2.11 -12.79
C LEU A 324 0.99 1.07 -12.09
N ILE A 325 1.04 1.10 -10.77
CA ILE A 325 1.80 0.17 -9.92
C ILE A 325 0.98 -0.20 -8.70
N ASP A 326 1.49 -1.14 -7.90
CA ASP A 326 0.90 -1.54 -6.61
C ASP A 326 -0.47 -2.20 -6.73
N PHE A 327 -0.46 -3.40 -7.33
CA PHE A 327 -1.65 -4.16 -7.68
C PHE A 327 -2.17 -5.04 -6.52
N GLU A 328 -1.85 -4.72 -5.27
CA GLU A 328 -2.12 -5.57 -4.09
C GLU A 328 -3.63 -5.84 -3.90
N TYR A 329 -4.47 -4.86 -4.23
CA TYR A 329 -5.92 -4.96 -4.14
C TYR A 329 -6.58 -5.43 -5.43
N SER A 330 -5.84 -5.65 -6.52
CA SER A 330 -6.43 -5.92 -7.83
C SER A 330 -7.19 -7.24 -7.86
N SER A 331 -8.32 -7.25 -8.55
CA SER A 331 -9.18 -8.43 -8.66
C SER A 331 -10.14 -8.26 -9.84
N TYR A 332 -10.84 -9.34 -10.23
CA TYR A 332 -12.07 -9.12 -10.98
C TYR A 332 -13.10 -8.43 -10.08
N ASN A 333 -13.60 -7.29 -10.54
CA ASN A 333 -14.52 -6.43 -9.81
C ASN A 333 -15.37 -5.63 -10.81
N TYR A 334 -16.34 -4.88 -10.29
CA TYR A 334 -17.16 -3.96 -11.06
C TYR A 334 -16.33 -2.78 -11.55
N ARG A 335 -16.35 -2.51 -12.86
CA ARG A 335 -15.70 -1.34 -13.48
C ARG A 335 -16.04 -0.04 -12.75
N GLY A 336 -17.29 0.11 -12.34
CA GLY A 336 -17.79 1.28 -11.63
C GLY A 336 -17.02 1.55 -10.34
N PHE A 337 -16.53 0.51 -9.66
CA PHE A 337 -15.71 0.66 -8.47
C PHE A 337 -14.37 1.33 -8.77
N ASP A 338 -13.66 0.93 -9.83
CA ASP A 338 -12.36 1.52 -10.15
C ASP A 338 -12.50 3.01 -10.56
N PHE A 339 -13.57 3.36 -11.30
CA PHE A 339 -13.89 4.76 -11.61
C PHE A 339 -14.26 5.56 -10.37
N GLY A 340 -15.25 5.08 -9.61
CA GLY A 340 -15.72 5.76 -8.41
C GLY A 340 -14.61 5.93 -7.38
N ASN A 341 -13.79 4.90 -7.20
CA ASN A 341 -12.62 4.95 -6.32
C ASN A 341 -11.61 5.99 -6.80
N HIS A 342 -11.21 5.96 -8.06
CA HIS A 342 -10.27 6.94 -8.60
C HIS A 342 -10.78 8.38 -8.43
N PHE A 343 -12.08 8.62 -8.67
CA PHE A 343 -12.68 9.95 -8.46
C PHE A 343 -12.71 10.37 -6.99
N CYS A 344 -12.91 9.43 -6.06
CA CYS A 344 -12.78 9.72 -4.63
C CYS A 344 -11.37 10.23 -4.27
N GLU A 345 -10.32 9.66 -4.88
CA GLU A 345 -8.92 10.01 -4.56
C GLU A 345 -8.54 11.45 -4.94
N TRP A 346 -9.31 12.13 -5.80
CA TRP A 346 -9.12 13.55 -6.09
C TRP A 346 -9.34 14.46 -4.86
N CYS A 347 -10.07 13.94 -3.87
CA CYS A 347 -10.36 14.66 -2.63
C CYS A 347 -9.29 14.48 -1.56
N TYR A 348 -8.42 13.48 -1.65
CA TYR A 348 -7.53 13.07 -0.56
C TYR A 348 -6.07 13.29 -0.95
N ASP A 349 -5.39 14.16 -0.22
CA ASP A 349 -3.95 14.40 -0.35
C ASP A 349 -3.21 13.73 0.81
N TYR A 350 -2.46 12.68 0.50
CA TYR A 350 -1.68 11.90 1.47
C TYR A 350 -0.25 12.44 1.70
N THR A 351 0.12 13.53 1.02
CA THR A 351 1.43 14.18 1.17
C THR A 351 1.45 15.23 2.28
N TYR A 352 0.30 15.50 2.91
CA TYR A 352 0.18 16.44 4.01
C TYR A 352 1.07 16.03 5.19
N SER A 353 2.00 16.92 5.57
CA SER A 353 3.08 16.60 6.51
C SER A 353 2.70 16.74 7.99
N GLN A 354 1.48 17.19 8.30
CA GLN A 354 0.99 17.38 9.66
C GLN A 354 -0.15 16.40 9.94
N TRP A 355 -0.36 16.05 11.21
CA TRP A 355 -1.51 15.23 11.64
C TRP A 355 -2.83 15.76 11.05
N PRO A 356 -3.72 14.90 10.53
CA PRO A 356 -3.73 13.43 10.52
C PRO A 356 -2.89 12.76 9.42
N PHE A 357 -1.95 13.50 8.82
CA PHE A 357 -1.10 13.11 7.70
C PHE A 357 -1.85 12.82 6.39
N TYR A 358 -3.03 13.40 6.26
CA TYR A 358 -3.74 13.59 5.01
C TYR A 358 -4.56 14.88 5.08
N LYS A 359 -4.96 15.39 3.91
CA LYS A 359 -5.92 16.49 3.80
C LYS A 359 -7.06 16.09 2.87
N CYS A 360 -8.29 16.16 3.37
CA CYS A 360 -9.49 15.97 2.55
C CYS A 360 -10.04 17.32 2.11
N THR A 361 -10.21 17.52 0.80
CA THR A 361 -10.88 18.69 0.21
C THR A 361 -12.09 18.21 -0.59
N PRO A 362 -13.29 18.12 0.01
CA PRO A 362 -14.46 17.54 -0.66
C PRO A 362 -14.91 18.24 -1.94
N ASP A 363 -14.57 19.53 -2.10
CA ASP A 363 -14.92 20.32 -3.28
C ASP A 363 -14.02 20.00 -4.49
N ASN A 364 -12.96 19.21 -4.28
CA ASN A 364 -12.09 18.71 -5.34
C ASN A 364 -12.62 17.46 -6.05
N TYR A 365 -13.74 16.89 -5.61
CA TYR A 365 -14.33 15.75 -6.32
C TYR A 365 -14.60 16.16 -7.78
N PRO A 366 -14.24 15.34 -8.79
CA PRO A 366 -14.26 15.77 -10.18
C PRO A 366 -15.65 16.24 -10.59
N SER A 367 -15.72 17.38 -11.24
CA SER A 367 -16.97 17.92 -11.79
C SER A 367 -17.54 16.98 -12.85
N ARG A 368 -18.83 17.15 -13.20
CA ARG A 368 -19.45 16.37 -14.28
C ARG A 368 -18.63 16.45 -15.58
N GLU A 369 -18.08 17.61 -15.91
CA GLU A 369 -17.26 17.80 -17.11
C GLU A 369 -15.93 17.04 -17.03
N GLN A 370 -15.26 17.06 -15.88
CA GLN A 370 -14.02 16.31 -15.66
C GLN A 370 -14.25 14.79 -15.68
N GLN A 371 -15.35 14.31 -15.09
CA GLN A 371 -15.72 12.90 -15.15
C GLN A 371 -16.03 12.47 -16.59
N LEU A 372 -16.76 13.28 -17.36
CA LEU A 372 -17.03 13.00 -18.77
C LEU A 372 -15.75 13.01 -19.61
N HIS A 373 -14.81 13.92 -19.34
CA HIS A 373 -13.50 13.92 -19.99
C HIS A 373 -12.76 12.59 -19.73
N PHE A 374 -12.73 12.12 -18.49
CA PHE A 374 -12.15 10.83 -18.13
C PHE A 374 -12.86 9.67 -18.85
N ILE A 375 -14.19 9.61 -18.76
CA ILE A 375 -15.02 8.56 -19.37
C ILE A 375 -14.82 8.50 -20.88
N ARG A 376 -14.76 9.65 -21.57
CA ARG A 376 -14.56 9.73 -23.01
C ARG A 376 -13.22 9.11 -23.42
N ASN A 377 -12.14 9.48 -22.73
CA ASN A 377 -10.82 8.91 -23.00
C ASN A 377 -10.75 7.40 -22.70
N TYR A 378 -11.40 6.95 -21.62
CA TYR A 378 -11.57 5.52 -21.34
C TYR A 378 -12.29 4.79 -22.49
N LEU A 379 -13.42 5.33 -22.95
CA LEU A 379 -14.23 4.74 -24.01
C LEU A 379 -13.46 4.69 -25.34
N VAL A 380 -12.77 5.77 -25.73
CA VAL A 380 -11.91 5.82 -26.92
C VAL A 380 -10.89 4.67 -26.88
N GLU A 381 -10.19 4.51 -25.76
CA GLU A 381 -9.18 3.46 -25.60
C GLU A 381 -9.78 2.04 -25.59
N THR A 382 -11.05 1.86 -25.22
CA THR A 382 -11.76 0.57 -25.35
C THR A 382 -12.36 0.30 -26.73
N GLY A 383 -12.28 1.25 -27.66
CA GLY A 383 -12.99 1.17 -28.95
C GLY A 383 -14.51 1.39 -28.82
N GLY A 384 -14.96 1.97 -27.71
CA GLY A 384 -16.37 2.25 -27.42
C GLY A 384 -16.96 3.42 -28.21
N TYR A 385 -16.11 4.22 -28.86
CA TYR A 385 -16.52 5.16 -29.90
C TYR A 385 -16.13 4.58 -31.27
N SER A 386 -17.09 3.99 -31.99
CA SER A 386 -16.95 3.76 -33.42
C SER A 386 -17.47 4.98 -34.19
N GLU A 387 -16.92 5.25 -35.38
CA GLU A 387 -17.46 6.29 -36.31
C GLU A 387 -18.94 6.08 -36.65
N SER A 388 -19.49 4.88 -36.39
CA SER A 388 -20.89 4.52 -36.63
C SER A 388 -21.80 4.70 -35.41
N THR A 389 -21.29 5.11 -34.24
CA THR A 389 -22.12 5.28 -33.03
C THR A 389 -22.84 6.63 -33.09
N MET A 390 -24.18 6.61 -33.12
CA MET A 390 -24.98 7.83 -33.15
C MET A 390 -24.74 8.70 -31.91
N HIS A 391 -24.82 10.02 -32.06
CA HIS A 391 -24.56 10.99 -30.97
C HIS A 391 -25.48 10.77 -29.76
N GLU A 392 -26.73 10.36 -29.98
CA GLU A 392 -27.68 10.06 -28.89
C GLU A 392 -27.29 8.82 -28.08
N ASP A 393 -26.74 7.79 -28.72
CA ASP A 393 -26.24 6.60 -28.04
C ASP A 393 -24.99 6.91 -27.20
N GLN A 394 -24.11 7.78 -27.71
CA GLN A 394 -22.93 8.24 -26.98
C GLN A 394 -23.33 9.00 -25.70
N ALA A 395 -24.27 9.94 -25.79
CA ALA A 395 -24.75 10.70 -24.64
C ALA A 395 -25.39 9.81 -23.57
N ARG A 396 -26.14 8.77 -23.99
CA ARG A 396 -26.72 7.78 -23.07
C ARG A 396 -25.63 6.96 -22.36
N ILE A 397 -24.65 6.43 -23.11
CA ILE A 397 -23.52 5.66 -22.55
C ILE A 397 -22.73 6.50 -21.53
N GLU A 398 -22.42 7.74 -21.88
CA GLU A 398 -21.74 8.69 -20.99
C GLU A 398 -22.53 8.93 -19.70
N GLN A 399 -23.85 9.11 -19.80
CA GLN A 399 -24.72 9.34 -18.66
C GLN A 399 -24.83 8.09 -17.76
N ASP A 400 -24.95 6.90 -18.35
CA ASP A 400 -25.00 5.64 -17.60
C ASP A 400 -23.70 5.39 -16.83
N LEU A 401 -22.55 5.66 -17.47
CA LEU A 401 -21.22 5.57 -16.85
C LEU A 401 -21.02 6.56 -15.70
N LEU A 402 -21.54 7.79 -15.83
CA LEU A 402 -21.53 8.75 -14.74
C LEU A 402 -22.31 8.23 -13.52
N VAL A 403 -23.52 7.71 -13.74
CA VAL A 403 -24.34 7.16 -12.64
C VAL A 403 -23.66 5.94 -12.03
N GLU A 404 -23.11 5.04 -12.85
CA GLU A 404 -22.34 3.88 -12.42
C GLU A 404 -21.17 4.28 -11.51
N ALA A 405 -20.26 5.13 -12.00
CA ALA A 405 -19.08 5.55 -11.24
C ALA A 405 -19.45 6.21 -9.92
N ASN A 406 -20.41 7.14 -9.94
CA ASN A 406 -20.80 7.89 -8.73
C ASN A 406 -21.56 7.06 -7.70
N ARG A 407 -22.31 6.04 -8.12
CA ARG A 407 -22.91 5.09 -7.19
C ARG A 407 -21.86 4.18 -6.56
N PHE A 408 -20.93 3.67 -7.36
CA PHE A 408 -19.84 2.84 -6.84
C PHE A 408 -18.80 3.62 -6.02
N ALA A 409 -18.69 4.94 -6.19
CA ALA A 409 -17.92 5.81 -5.29
C ALA A 409 -18.38 5.69 -3.82
N MET A 410 -19.66 5.44 -3.58
CA MET A 410 -20.16 5.14 -2.22
C MET A 410 -19.54 3.85 -1.66
N ALA A 411 -19.39 2.81 -2.48
CA ALA A 411 -18.71 1.60 -2.04
C ALA A 411 -17.22 1.81 -1.78
N SER A 412 -16.55 2.69 -2.54
CA SER A 412 -15.17 3.10 -2.24
C SER A 412 -15.09 3.75 -0.86
N HIS A 413 -15.92 4.78 -0.58
CA HIS A 413 -15.95 5.40 0.75
C HIS A 413 -16.25 4.40 1.87
N PHE A 414 -17.20 3.50 1.67
CA PHE A 414 -17.57 2.51 2.67
C PHE A 414 -16.44 1.49 2.93
N LEU A 415 -15.83 0.96 1.87
CA LEU A 415 -14.72 0.01 1.97
C LEU A 415 -13.51 0.62 2.68
N TRP A 416 -13.06 1.81 2.26
CA TRP A 416 -11.89 2.46 2.83
C TRP A 416 -12.15 3.04 4.22
N GLY A 417 -13.40 3.42 4.51
CA GLY A 417 -13.83 3.77 5.87
C GLY A 417 -13.65 2.61 6.84
N LEU A 418 -14.16 1.42 6.50
CA LEU A 418 -13.99 0.21 7.33
C LEU A 418 -12.53 -0.24 7.42
N TRP A 419 -11.81 -0.26 6.29
CA TRP A 419 -10.38 -0.58 6.25
C TRP A 419 -9.60 0.29 7.23
N SER A 420 -9.91 1.59 7.26
CA SER A 420 -9.21 2.55 8.11
C SER A 420 -9.49 2.32 9.60
N ILE A 421 -10.74 1.99 9.99
CA ILE A 421 -11.05 1.60 11.37
C ILE A 421 -10.20 0.39 11.81
N ILE A 422 -10.05 -0.61 10.93
CA ILE A 422 -9.22 -1.79 11.21
C ILE A 422 -7.75 -1.35 11.35
N GLN A 423 -7.25 -0.52 10.45
CA GLN A 423 -5.86 -0.03 10.49
C GLN A 423 -5.53 0.73 11.77
N ALA A 424 -6.47 1.52 12.31
CA ALA A 424 -6.27 2.22 13.58
C ALA A 424 -5.90 1.27 14.73
N ARG A 425 -6.26 -0.02 14.64
CA ARG A 425 -5.96 -1.05 15.65
C ARG A 425 -4.67 -1.82 15.40
N ILE A 426 -4.30 -2.05 14.13
CA ILE A 426 -3.26 -3.02 13.75
C ILE A 426 -2.05 -2.42 13.03
N SER A 427 -2.20 -1.23 12.43
CA SER A 427 -1.13 -0.61 11.66
C SER A 427 -0.04 -0.06 12.58
N LYS A 428 1.20 -0.11 12.09
CA LYS A 428 2.36 0.55 12.70
C LYS A 428 2.71 1.87 12.00
N ILE A 429 2.00 2.20 10.93
CA ILE A 429 2.24 3.42 10.15
C ILE A 429 1.57 4.59 10.87
N GLU A 430 2.30 5.70 11.00
CA GLU A 430 1.84 6.93 11.62
C GLU A 430 0.85 7.65 10.68
N PHE A 431 -0.44 7.39 10.87
CA PHE A 431 -1.54 7.95 10.08
C PHE A 431 -2.81 8.08 10.93
N GLY A 432 -3.55 9.17 10.75
CA GLY A 432 -4.81 9.42 11.46
C GLY A 432 -5.98 8.59 10.92
N TYR A 433 -5.89 7.27 11.10
CA TYR A 433 -6.85 6.30 10.56
C TYR A 433 -8.30 6.55 11.06
N MET A 434 -8.50 6.88 12.32
CA MET A 434 -9.86 7.17 12.82
C MET A 434 -10.45 8.45 12.24
N ASP A 435 -9.62 9.47 11.99
CA ASP A 435 -10.04 10.72 11.33
C ASP A 435 -10.36 10.47 9.86
N TYR A 436 -9.52 9.67 9.19
CA TYR A 436 -9.74 9.26 7.81
C TYR A 436 -11.03 8.44 7.68
N ALA A 437 -11.28 7.46 8.56
CA ALA A 437 -12.52 6.71 8.58
C ALA A 437 -13.74 7.62 8.65
N GLN A 438 -13.75 8.58 9.58
CA GLN A 438 -14.81 9.58 9.69
C GLN A 438 -14.96 10.40 8.41
N SER A 439 -13.86 10.86 7.82
CA SER A 439 -13.86 11.62 6.57
C SER A 439 -14.44 10.82 5.40
N ARG A 440 -14.13 9.52 5.29
CA ARG A 440 -14.72 8.63 4.27
C ARG A 440 -16.23 8.45 4.49
N PHE A 441 -16.69 8.23 5.72
CA PHE A 441 -18.13 8.09 5.99
C PHE A 441 -18.90 9.40 5.82
N ASP A 442 -18.33 10.55 6.15
CA ASP A 442 -18.94 11.86 5.88
C ASP A 442 -19.13 12.06 4.36
N ALA A 443 -18.14 11.69 3.56
CA ALA A 443 -18.22 11.72 2.09
C ALA A 443 -19.23 10.69 1.55
N TYR A 444 -19.31 9.48 2.11
CA TYR A 444 -20.34 8.49 1.79
C TYR A 444 -21.75 9.09 1.94
N PHE A 445 -22.07 9.71 3.09
CA PHE A 445 -23.39 10.30 3.31
C PHE A 445 -23.66 11.53 2.42
N LYS A 446 -22.62 12.30 2.06
CA LYS A 446 -22.74 13.39 1.07
C LYS A 446 -23.09 12.83 -0.31
N GLN A 447 -22.40 11.77 -0.74
CA GLN A 447 -22.62 11.12 -2.04
C GLN A 447 -23.98 10.41 -2.10
N LYS A 448 -24.41 9.76 -1.01
CA LYS A 448 -25.72 9.12 -0.88
C LYS A 448 -26.85 10.10 -1.21
N LYS A 449 -26.82 11.31 -0.63
CA LYS A 449 -27.84 12.35 -0.89
C LYS A 449 -27.98 12.75 -2.37
N LEU A 450 -26.95 12.54 -3.18
CA LEU A 450 -26.93 12.92 -4.60
C LEU A 450 -27.29 11.76 -5.54
N PHE A 451 -27.03 10.50 -5.14
CA PHE A 451 -27.08 9.35 -6.04
C PHE A 451 -27.84 8.11 -5.52
N SER A 452 -28.40 8.16 -4.30
CA SER A 452 -29.21 7.08 -3.71
C SER A 452 -30.66 7.08 -4.19
#